data_AF-A0A076JL39-F1
#
_entry.id   AF-A0A076JL39-F1
#
_cell.length_a   1.000
_cell.length_b   1.000
_cell.length_c   1.000
_cell.angle_alpha   90.00
_cell.angle_beta   90.00
_cell.angle_gamma   90.00
#
_symmetry.space_group_name_H-M   'P 1'
#
loop_
_entity.id
_entity.type
_entity.pdbx_description
1 polymer ?
#
loop_
_entity_poly.entity_id
_entity_poly.type
_entity_poly.pdbx_seq_one_letter_code
_entity_poly.pdbx_strand_id
1 'polypeptide(L)'
;VMTLSAKKPASQQAKSAVVTQTAKYKVQKDKSTETSVMDGYMEHPGKFIKENGKTYFEVTLKNADWWKSFQFFTPQNKELTTTVVKHDKKADTKTIRVEVKPGMKQLISRVHIVVPAINYDNKYPTTLLFETPVPE
;
A
#
# COMPACT_ATOMS: atom_id res chain seq x y z
N VAL A 1 -59.54 -8.32 -17.52
CA VAL A 1 -58.64 -8.51 -16.35
C VAL A 1 -57.48 -9.37 -16.82
N MET A 2 -56.20 -9.14 -16.63
CA MET A 2 -55.39 -8.19 -15.86
C MET A 2 -54.00 -8.14 -16.54
N THR A 3 -53.29 -7.05 -16.30
CA THR A 3 -51.99 -6.64 -16.81
C THR A 3 -50.83 -7.62 -16.61
N LEU A 4 -49.89 -7.58 -17.58
CA LEU A 4 -48.51 -8.05 -17.47
C LEU A 4 -47.84 -7.57 -16.18
N SER A 5 -47.06 -8.44 -15.53
CA SER A 5 -46.07 -8.05 -14.53
C SER A 5 -44.84 -8.93 -14.68
N ALA A 6 -43.89 -8.44 -15.49
CA ALA A 6 -42.54 -8.96 -15.54
C ALA A 6 -41.87 -8.69 -14.18
N LYS A 7 -41.60 -9.76 -13.44
CA LYS A 7 -40.80 -9.71 -12.21
C LYS A 7 -39.35 -9.44 -12.61
N LYS A 8 -38.94 -8.18 -12.47
CA LYS A 8 -37.55 -7.71 -12.61
C LYS A 8 -36.63 -8.62 -11.78
N PRO A 9 -35.55 -9.20 -12.34
CA PRO A 9 -34.60 -9.95 -11.53
C PRO A 9 -33.92 -8.99 -10.55
N ALA A 10 -33.89 -9.38 -9.29
CA ALA A 10 -33.13 -8.71 -8.26
C ALA A 10 -31.67 -8.61 -8.71
N SER A 11 -31.14 -7.39 -8.67
CA SER A 11 -29.76 -7.04 -8.94
C SER A 11 -28.80 -7.92 -8.14
N GLN A 12 -28.21 -8.92 -8.80
CA GLN A 12 -26.97 -9.53 -8.37
C GLN A 12 -25.90 -8.45 -8.47
N GLN A 13 -25.55 -7.86 -7.32
CA GLN A 13 -24.38 -7.01 -7.19
C GLN A 13 -23.16 -7.88 -7.52
N ALA A 14 -22.66 -7.77 -8.76
CA ALA A 14 -21.45 -8.45 -9.18
C ALA A 14 -20.32 -8.04 -8.23
N LYS A 15 -19.82 -8.98 -7.42
CA LYS A 15 -18.55 -8.80 -6.71
C LYS A 15 -17.51 -8.47 -7.77
N SER A 16 -17.02 -7.25 -7.79
CA SER A 16 -15.96 -6.85 -8.71
C SER A 16 -14.78 -7.81 -8.57
N ALA A 17 -14.31 -8.37 -9.67
CA ALA A 17 -13.17 -9.27 -9.66
C ALA A 17 -11.94 -8.50 -9.14
N VAL A 18 -11.35 -8.98 -8.04
CA VAL A 18 -10.09 -8.43 -7.52
C VAL A 18 -8.96 -8.93 -8.41
N VAL A 19 -8.33 -8.04 -9.16
CA VAL A 19 -7.15 -8.38 -9.99
C VAL A 19 -5.91 -8.08 -9.18
N THR A 20 -5.02 -9.07 -9.05
CA THR A 20 -3.75 -8.93 -8.33
C THR A 20 -2.58 -9.11 -9.30
N GLN A 21 -1.62 -8.19 -9.25
CA GLN A 21 -0.39 -8.23 -10.03
C GLN A 21 0.82 -8.03 -9.09
N THR A 22 1.95 -8.66 -9.42
CA THR A 22 3.18 -8.49 -8.63
C THR A 22 3.74 -7.08 -8.81
N ALA A 23 4.08 -6.42 -7.70
CA ALA A 23 4.73 -5.11 -7.69
C ALA A 23 6.16 -5.26 -7.15
N LYS A 24 7.15 -5.28 -8.05
CA LYS A 24 8.56 -5.19 -7.65
C LYS A 24 8.90 -3.73 -7.36
N TYR A 25 9.62 -3.50 -6.28
CA TYR A 25 9.99 -2.16 -5.84
C TYR A 25 11.27 -2.18 -5.00
N LYS A 26 11.82 -0.99 -4.77
CA LYS A 26 12.90 -0.75 -3.80
C LYS A 26 12.65 0.55 -3.03
N VAL A 27 13.14 0.64 -1.81
CA VAL A 27 13.11 1.88 -1.02
C VAL A 27 14.50 2.49 -0.98
N GLN A 28 14.60 3.76 -1.34
CA GLN A 28 15.83 4.55 -1.32
C GLN A 28 15.79 5.60 -0.21
N LYS A 29 16.98 6.00 0.25
CA LYS A 29 17.14 7.16 1.13
C LYS A 29 16.65 8.42 0.42
N ASP A 30 16.16 9.41 1.18
CA ASP A 30 15.74 10.68 0.59
C ASP A 30 16.87 11.31 -0.24
N LYS A 31 16.53 11.79 -1.43
CA LYS A 31 17.44 12.47 -2.39
C LYS A 31 18.73 11.68 -2.71
N SER A 32 18.71 10.36 -2.60
CA SER A 32 19.84 9.49 -2.89
C SER A 32 19.38 8.26 -3.66
N THR A 33 20.29 7.62 -4.39
CA THR A 33 20.04 6.34 -5.07
C THR A 33 20.37 5.14 -4.20
N GLU A 34 20.95 5.35 -3.01
CA GLU A 34 21.27 4.31 -2.05
C GLU A 34 20.01 3.65 -1.49
N THR A 35 20.05 2.33 -1.35
CA THR A 35 19.00 1.57 -0.68
C THR A 35 18.85 2.02 0.77
N SER A 36 17.62 2.29 1.18
CA SER A 36 17.28 2.60 2.55
C SER A 36 17.26 1.33 3.40
N VAL A 37 17.65 1.45 4.66
CA VAL A 37 17.44 0.39 5.66
C VAL A 37 15.96 0.02 5.75
N MET A 38 15.05 0.97 5.51
CA MET A 38 13.61 0.75 5.46
C MET A 38 13.20 -0.35 4.47
N ASP A 39 13.92 -0.52 3.35
CA ASP A 39 13.64 -1.55 2.36
C ASP A 39 13.64 -2.94 3.00
N GLY A 40 14.65 -3.21 3.84
CA GLY A 40 14.79 -4.47 4.56
C GLY A 40 13.69 -4.74 5.61
N TYR A 41 12.83 -3.77 5.93
CA TYR A 41 11.69 -3.93 6.85
C TYR A 41 10.34 -4.05 6.13
N MET A 42 10.35 -4.14 4.80
CA MET A 42 9.17 -4.41 3.99
C MET A 42 9.34 -5.77 3.29
N GLU A 43 8.26 -6.49 3.05
CA GLU A 43 8.31 -7.75 2.29
C GLU A 43 8.31 -7.50 0.78
N HIS A 44 9.18 -8.22 0.06
CA HIS A 44 9.23 -8.16 -1.40
C HIS A 44 8.83 -9.51 -2.03
N PRO A 45 8.17 -9.49 -3.20
CA PRO A 45 7.58 -8.31 -3.85
C PRO A 45 6.29 -7.88 -3.15
N GLY A 46 5.86 -6.64 -3.39
CA GLY A 46 4.53 -6.18 -3.04
C GLY A 46 3.51 -6.60 -4.10
N LYS A 47 2.29 -6.06 -4.01
CA LYS A 47 1.20 -6.36 -4.96
C LYS A 47 0.49 -5.09 -5.41
N PHE A 48 0.13 -5.01 -6.68
CA PHE A 48 -0.91 -4.12 -7.15
C PHE A 48 -2.24 -4.84 -7.11
N ILE A 49 -3.22 -4.26 -6.44
CA ILE A 49 -4.58 -4.79 -6.29
C ILE A 49 -5.55 -3.82 -6.93
N LYS A 50 -6.31 -4.28 -7.91
CA LYS A 50 -7.37 -3.52 -8.55
C LYS A 50 -8.71 -4.00 -8.02
N GLU A 51 -9.44 -3.10 -7.36
CA GLU A 51 -10.72 -3.39 -6.72
C GLU A 51 -11.61 -2.14 -6.83
N ASN A 52 -12.85 -2.34 -7.29
CA ASN A 52 -13.85 -1.28 -7.39
C ASN A 52 -13.39 -0.02 -8.15
N GLY A 53 -12.61 -0.20 -9.23
CA GLY A 53 -12.09 0.90 -10.05
C GLY A 53 -10.93 1.69 -9.43
N LYS A 54 -10.42 1.28 -8.28
CA LYS A 54 -9.22 1.83 -7.63
C LYS A 54 -8.08 0.83 -7.70
N THR A 55 -6.85 1.34 -7.73
CA THR A 55 -5.63 0.54 -7.66
C THR A 55 -4.92 0.80 -6.34
N TYR A 56 -4.48 -0.26 -5.69
CA TYR A 56 -3.78 -0.22 -4.41
C TYR A 56 -2.42 -0.86 -4.55
N PHE A 57 -1.40 -0.27 -3.94
CA PHE A 57 -0.16 -0.95 -3.64
C PHE A 57 -0.28 -1.57 -2.25
N GLU A 58 -0.31 -2.91 -2.21
CA GLU A 58 -0.34 -3.70 -0.98
C GLU A 58 1.05 -4.22 -0.64
N VAL A 59 1.46 -4.03 0.61
CA VAL A 59 2.76 -4.48 1.11
C VAL A 59 2.69 -4.80 2.60
N THR A 60 3.49 -5.77 3.02
CA THR A 60 3.65 -6.14 4.43
C THR A 60 4.85 -5.43 5.04
N LEU A 61 4.63 -4.79 6.18
CA LEU A 61 5.64 -4.20 7.05
C LEU A 61 6.02 -5.23 8.13
N LYS A 62 7.32 -5.46 8.30
CA LYS A 62 7.89 -6.31 9.35
C LYS A 62 8.15 -5.49 10.61
N ASN A 63 8.18 -6.15 11.76
CA ASN A 63 8.34 -5.53 13.08
C ASN A 63 7.32 -4.41 13.29
N ALA A 64 6.05 -4.74 13.10
CA ALA A 64 4.94 -3.81 13.02
C ALA A 64 4.80 -2.88 14.23
N ASP A 65 5.25 -3.31 15.40
CA ASP A 65 5.26 -2.50 16.61
C ASP A 65 6.29 -1.35 16.57
N TRP A 66 7.32 -1.44 15.74
CA TRP A 66 8.32 -0.36 15.59
C TRP A 66 7.79 0.83 14.79
N TRP A 67 6.77 0.62 13.95
CA TRP A 67 6.21 1.64 13.07
C TRP A 67 5.19 2.48 13.80
N LYS A 68 5.64 3.56 14.46
CA LYS A 68 4.76 4.52 15.15
C LYS A 68 3.87 5.28 14.17
N SER A 69 4.41 5.65 13.01
CA SER A 69 3.62 6.16 11.89
C SER A 69 4.27 5.88 10.54
N PHE A 70 3.45 5.80 9.50
CA PHE A 70 3.86 5.67 8.11
C PHE A 70 2.85 6.42 7.24
N GLN A 71 3.35 7.33 6.41
CA GLN A 71 2.55 8.11 5.47
C GLN A 71 3.20 8.06 4.10
N PHE A 72 2.38 8.01 3.06
CA PHE A 72 2.83 7.96 1.68
C PHE A 72 2.25 9.15 0.91
N PHE A 73 3.04 9.67 -0.03
CA PHE A 73 2.72 10.87 -0.79
C PHE A 73 3.09 10.67 -2.27
N THR A 74 2.42 11.39 -3.15
CA THR A 74 2.86 11.55 -4.54
C THR A 74 4.17 12.34 -4.60
N PRO A 75 4.89 12.32 -5.74
CA PRO A 75 6.04 13.21 -5.97
C PRO A 75 5.73 14.70 -5.80
N GLN A 76 4.46 15.10 -5.96
CA GLN A 76 3.97 16.46 -5.76
C GLN A 76 3.55 16.73 -4.30
N ASN A 77 3.99 15.91 -3.33
CA ASN A 77 3.67 16.02 -1.91
C ASN A 77 2.18 15.93 -1.56
N LYS A 78 1.34 15.33 -2.42
CA LYS A 78 -0.06 15.05 -2.07
C LYS A 78 -0.14 13.75 -1.30
N GLU A 79 -0.73 13.77 -0.12
CA GLU A 79 -0.92 12.56 0.70
C GLU A 79 -1.80 11.53 0.00
N LEU A 80 -1.42 10.27 0.13
CA LEU A 80 -2.12 9.12 -0.41
C LEU A 80 -2.83 8.38 0.73
N THR A 81 -4.08 8.00 0.48
CA THR A 81 -4.87 7.22 1.43
C THR A 81 -4.17 5.90 1.71
N THR A 82 -3.86 5.65 2.98
CA THR A 82 -3.25 4.41 3.44
C THR A 82 -4.18 3.73 4.42
N THR A 83 -4.36 2.42 4.28
CA THR A 83 -5.22 1.60 5.14
C THR A 83 -4.46 0.39 5.62
N VAL A 84 -4.67 -0.01 6.87
CA VAL A 84 -4.16 -1.28 7.40
C VAL A 84 -5.21 -2.35 7.12
N VAL A 85 -4.87 -3.35 6.31
CA VAL A 85 -5.79 -4.44 5.92
C VAL A 85 -5.59 -5.70 6.74
N LYS A 86 -4.41 -5.90 7.32
CA LYS A 86 -4.13 -6.99 8.25
C LYS A 86 -3.12 -6.55 9.29
N HIS A 87 -3.33 -7.00 10.53
CA HIS A 87 -2.35 -6.88 11.61
C HIS A 87 -2.15 -8.27 12.23
N ASP A 88 -0.98 -8.86 12.02
CA ASP A 88 -0.61 -10.17 12.54
C ASP A 88 0.27 -10.01 13.79
N LYS A 89 -0.35 -10.05 14.96
CA LYS A 89 0.36 -9.87 16.23
C LYS A 89 1.33 -11.01 16.57
N LYS A 90 1.12 -12.21 16.01
CA LYS A 90 1.99 -13.36 16.28
C LYS A 90 3.29 -13.26 15.48
N ALA A 91 3.18 -12.83 14.23
CA ALA A 91 4.34 -12.60 13.36
C ALA A 91 4.95 -11.20 13.52
N ASP A 92 4.31 -10.30 14.28
CA ASP A 92 4.64 -8.87 14.38
C ASP A 92 4.73 -8.20 13.00
N THR A 93 3.67 -8.35 12.20
CA THR A 93 3.58 -7.76 10.86
C THR A 93 2.27 -6.99 10.63
N LYS A 94 2.33 -5.99 9.75
CA LYS A 94 1.15 -5.22 9.29
C LYS A 94 1.12 -5.20 7.77
N THR A 95 0.03 -5.65 7.17
CA THR A 95 -0.21 -5.47 5.74
C THR A 95 -1.01 -4.19 5.53
N ILE A 96 -0.50 -3.33 4.68
CA ILE A 96 -1.11 -2.03 4.35
C ILE A 96 -1.46 -1.97 2.88
N ARG A 97 -2.44 -1.13 2.54
CA ARG A 97 -2.76 -0.71 1.17
C ARG A 97 -2.65 0.79 1.04
N VAL A 98 -1.88 1.23 0.05
CA VAL A 98 -1.78 2.63 -0.36
C VAL A 98 -2.57 2.80 -1.66
N GLU A 99 -3.53 3.72 -1.70
CA GLU A 99 -4.24 4.05 -2.94
C GLU A 99 -3.29 4.75 -3.91
N VAL A 100 -3.10 4.16 -5.09
CA VAL A 100 -2.18 4.63 -6.14
C VAL A 100 -2.91 4.82 -7.46
N LYS A 101 -2.32 5.62 -8.34
CA LYS A 101 -2.89 5.87 -9.68
C LYS A 101 -2.05 5.20 -10.76
N PRO A 102 -2.68 4.75 -11.87
CA PRO A 102 -1.96 4.25 -13.04
C PRO A 102 -0.84 5.20 -13.48
N GLY A 103 0.27 4.62 -13.92
CA GLY A 103 1.44 5.38 -14.41
C GLY A 103 2.37 5.93 -13.34
N MET A 104 2.00 5.89 -12.04
CA MET A 104 2.92 6.26 -10.96
C MET A 104 4.12 5.31 -10.93
N LYS A 105 5.33 5.87 -10.79
CA LYS A 105 6.59 5.09 -10.70
C LYS A 105 7.23 5.15 -9.33
N GLN A 106 6.80 6.09 -8.48
CA GLN A 106 7.38 6.29 -7.17
C GLN A 106 6.39 6.89 -6.19
N LEU A 107 6.64 6.64 -4.91
CA LEU A 107 5.98 7.25 -3.76
C LEU A 107 7.04 7.90 -2.86
N ILE A 108 6.72 9.04 -2.25
CA ILE A 108 7.48 9.55 -1.11
C ILE A 108 6.89 8.94 0.15
N SER A 109 7.72 8.42 1.05
CA SER A 109 7.30 7.95 2.37
C SER A 109 7.89 8.81 3.47
N ARG A 110 7.09 9.05 4.52
CA ARG A 110 7.53 9.65 5.78
C ARG A 110 7.15 8.70 6.90
N VAL A 111 8.14 8.22 7.62
CA VAL A 111 7.96 7.19 8.66
C VAL A 111 8.52 7.67 9.98
N HIS A 112 7.90 7.22 11.07
CA HIS A 112 8.37 7.41 12.44
C HIS A 112 8.59 6.03 13.05
N ILE A 113 9.85 5.69 13.29
CA ILE A 113 10.27 4.40 13.83
C ILE A 113 10.68 4.58 15.29
N VAL A 114 10.11 3.76 16.17
CA VAL A 114 10.41 3.78 17.61
C VAL A 114 10.72 2.36 18.08
N VAL A 115 11.90 2.17 18.67
CA VAL A 115 12.34 0.91 19.28
C VAL A 115 12.80 1.20 20.72
N PRO A 116 11.90 1.09 21.71
CA PRO A 116 12.19 1.50 23.08
C PRO A 116 13.38 0.76 23.72
N ALA A 117 13.56 -0.52 23.39
CA ALA A 117 14.61 -1.38 23.95
C ALA A 117 16.04 -0.87 23.68
N ILE A 118 16.22 -0.02 22.67
CA ILE A 118 17.52 0.58 22.30
C ILE A 118 17.46 2.12 22.30
N ASN A 119 16.43 2.70 22.93
CA ASN A 119 16.19 4.15 22.96
C ASN A 119 16.24 4.80 21.57
N TYR A 120 15.67 4.14 20.56
CA TYR A 120 15.64 4.62 19.19
C TYR A 120 14.28 5.26 18.90
N ASP A 121 14.29 6.52 18.49
CA ASP A 121 13.10 7.28 18.05
C ASP A 121 13.55 8.22 16.93
N ASN A 122 13.23 7.87 15.68
CA ASN A 122 13.67 8.64 14.52
C ASN A 122 12.58 8.75 13.45
N LYS A 123 12.66 9.83 12.68
CA LYS A 123 11.78 10.10 11.54
C LYS A 123 12.58 10.17 10.26
N TYR A 124 12.11 9.51 9.21
CA TYR A 124 12.80 9.44 7.94
C TYR A 124 11.87 9.78 6.77
N PRO A 125 12.29 10.70 5.88
CA PRO A 125 11.82 10.69 4.51
C PRO A 125 12.56 9.59 3.72
N THR A 126 11.83 8.87 2.88
CA THR A 126 12.36 7.87 1.95
C THR A 126 11.59 7.94 0.63
N THR A 127 12.15 7.35 -0.43
CA THR A 127 11.47 7.23 -1.72
C THR A 127 11.30 5.76 -2.07
N LEU A 128 10.06 5.33 -2.27
CA LEU A 128 9.75 4.00 -2.80
C LEU A 128 9.67 4.09 -4.32
N LEU A 129 10.48 3.29 -5.03
CA LEU A 129 10.52 3.21 -6.48
C LEU A 129 9.95 1.87 -6.94
N PHE A 130 8.94 1.91 -7.81
CA PHE A 130 8.46 0.72 -8.50
C PHE A 130 9.37 0.40 -9.70
N GLU A 131 9.64 -0.88 -9.93
CA GLU A 131 10.40 -1.34 -11.11
C GLU A 131 9.62 -1.11 -12.40
N THR A 132 8.29 -1.27 -12.34
CA THR A 132 7.37 -0.96 -13.43
C THR A 132 6.31 0.03 -12.94
N PRO A 133 5.75 0.89 -13.82
CA PRO A 133 4.69 1.81 -13.42
C PRO A 133 3.47 1.06 -12.89
N VAL A 134 2.69 1.71 -12.02
CA VAL A 134 1.39 1.18 -11.57
C VAL A 134 0.52 0.87 -12.80
N PRO A 135 -0.01 -0.37 -12.91
CA PRO A 135 -0.78 -0.82 -14.07
C PRO A 135 -2.13 -0.09 -14.19
N GLU A 136 -2.69 -0.12 -15.41
CA GLU A 136 -4.01 0.46 -15.73
C GLU A 136 -5.20 -0.25 -15.08
#